data_AF-A0A954V8X6-F1
#
_entry.id   AF-A0A954V8X6-F1
#
_cell.length_a   1.000
_cell.length_b   1.000
_cell.length_c   1.000
_cell.angle_alpha   90.00
_cell.angle_beta   90.00
_cell.angle_gamma   90.00
#
_symmetry.space_group_name_H-M   'P 1'
#
loop_
_entity.id
_entity.type
_entity.pdbx_description
1 polymer ?
#
loop_
_entity_poly.entity_id
_entity_poly.type
_entity_poly.pdbx_seq_one_letter_code
_entity_poly.pdbx_strand_id
1 'polypeptide(L)'
;TACNLASINLMKFRTGDGTFDVERYCEACRLFFVAQEILVDHASYPTDRIAENSHRFRPLGLGYSNLGSLIMSSGMAYDSDEARGLCGSVTAIMHGAANRTSAELASAVGTFEAYAENREPFLSVMRMHREAVEDVNDSGPAYLKDAARKLWDEVLVEGKRNGFRNAQATVLAPTGTISFMMDCDTTGIEPDIALVKYKQLAGGGMLKIVNQTVPLALRELGYDRPQIESIGRHIDEQDTIEGAADLKDEHLPVFDCAFQPANGVRSIGWRAHVSMMAAAQPFLSGAISKTVNMPSDTTVEEIGLAYTWGWQLGLKALAIYRDGSKQSQPLSTKTEGDKAAEKSAATKVRRERLPDTRQSVTHKFNVAGHEGYITVGLYKDGRPGELFITMAKEGSTIGGLMDSFGTAVSMSLQYGVPLEVLVDKFSHSRFEPMGHTTNPDIRIAKSVVDYIFRWLGINFLHGYRELQMGILPDKPKEKDAAEKSSGAATAGKVAEAKASAANGKSGSVNGNGSAVATVTVGNGHATDTTSHASSHSLGLADRQHQFARFQSDAPACDNCGAITVRNGNCYLCHNCGNSMGCS
;
A
#
# COMPACT_ATOMS: atom_id res chain seq x y z
N THR A 1 -18.22 -3.61 -8.61
CA THR A 1 -18.95 -2.69 -7.74
C THR A 1 -18.05 -1.55 -7.33
N ALA A 2 -18.57 -0.36 -7.06
CA ALA A 2 -17.86 0.79 -6.51
C ALA A 2 -18.52 1.22 -5.19
N CYS A 3 -17.75 1.86 -4.31
CA CYS A 3 -18.19 2.24 -2.97
C CYS A 3 -18.07 3.76 -2.80
N ASN A 4 -19.12 4.40 -2.28
CA ASN A 4 -19.08 5.83 -1.93
C ASN A 4 -18.56 5.97 -0.50
N LEU A 5 -17.42 6.65 -0.33
CA LEU A 5 -16.71 6.75 0.95
C LEU A 5 -16.91 8.12 1.61
N ALA A 6 -17.02 8.12 2.93
CA ALA A 6 -16.98 9.32 3.77
C ALA A 6 -16.31 9.00 5.11
N SER A 7 -15.73 9.99 5.77
CA SER A 7 -15.14 9.82 7.09
C SER A 7 -15.46 10.99 7.99
N ILE A 8 -15.94 10.70 9.20
CA ILE A 8 -16.31 11.68 10.20
C ILE A 8 -15.14 11.92 11.17
N ASN A 9 -14.80 13.18 11.47
CA ASN A 9 -13.78 13.52 12.47
C ASN A 9 -14.35 13.37 13.89
N LEU A 10 -13.92 12.35 14.63
CA LEU A 10 -14.44 12.04 15.97
C LEU A 10 -14.23 13.15 17.00
N MET A 11 -13.18 13.96 16.86
CA MET A 11 -12.91 15.06 17.80
C MET A 11 -13.97 16.17 17.74
N LYS A 12 -14.81 16.25 16.70
CA LYS A 12 -15.92 17.22 16.62
C LYS A 12 -17.10 16.87 17.53
N PHE A 13 -17.10 15.69 18.12
CA PHE A 13 -18.13 15.20 19.03
C PHE A 13 -17.64 15.11 20.48
N ARG A 14 -16.35 15.38 20.75
CA ARG A 14 -15.87 15.59 22.12
C ARG A 14 -16.40 16.93 22.64
N THR A 15 -17.08 16.92 23.77
CA THR A 15 -17.59 18.10 24.45
C THR A 15 -16.50 18.77 25.30
N GLY A 16 -16.81 19.96 25.83
CA GLY A 16 -15.86 20.72 26.66
C GLY A 16 -15.49 20.03 27.97
N ASP A 17 -16.36 19.17 28.49
CA ASP A 17 -16.15 18.38 29.72
C ASP A 17 -15.45 17.03 29.48
N GLY A 18 -15.07 16.72 28.23
CA GLY A 18 -14.37 15.48 27.90
C GLY A 18 -15.26 14.31 27.48
N THR A 19 -16.58 14.44 27.63
CA THR A 19 -17.50 13.40 27.15
C THR A 19 -17.66 13.43 25.63
N PHE A 20 -18.29 12.38 25.09
CA PHE A 20 -18.58 12.22 23.66
C PHE A 20 -20.08 12.35 23.40
N ASP A 21 -20.45 13.29 22.54
CA ASP A 21 -21.82 13.62 22.14
C ASP A 21 -22.37 12.59 21.14
N VAL A 22 -23.06 11.58 21.70
CA VAL A 22 -23.66 10.47 20.94
C VAL A 22 -24.75 10.94 19.99
N GLU A 23 -25.63 11.84 20.44
CA GLU A 23 -26.79 12.27 19.65
C GLU A 23 -26.31 13.00 18.40
N ARG A 24 -25.39 13.94 18.57
CA ARG A 24 -24.79 14.66 17.45
C ARG A 24 -24.02 13.73 16.52
N TYR A 25 -23.34 12.71 17.06
CA TYR A 25 -22.63 11.73 16.25
C TYR A 25 -23.58 10.88 15.40
N CYS A 26 -24.68 10.39 15.97
CA CYS A 26 -25.72 9.67 15.25
C CYS A 26 -26.32 10.51 14.12
N GLU A 27 -26.62 11.79 14.37
CA GLU A 27 -27.17 12.70 13.35
C GLU A 27 -26.16 12.98 12.23
N ALA A 28 -24.88 13.14 12.56
CA ALA A 28 -23.83 13.27 11.56
C ALA A 28 -23.71 11.99 10.72
N CYS A 29 -23.70 10.80 11.34
CA CYS A 29 -23.68 9.53 10.64
C CYS A 29 -24.86 9.41 9.67
N ARG A 30 -26.09 9.73 10.13
CA ARG A 30 -27.29 9.74 9.29
C ARG A 30 -27.15 10.68 8.10
N LEU A 31 -26.73 11.93 8.32
CA LEU A 31 -26.59 12.93 7.26
C LEU A 31 -25.59 12.50 6.19
N PHE A 32 -24.39 12.05 6.59
CA PHE A 32 -23.37 11.60 5.64
C PHE A 32 -23.80 10.32 4.92
N PHE A 33 -24.50 9.41 5.60
CA PHE A 33 -25.00 8.18 4.99
C PHE A 33 -26.03 8.48 3.90
N VAL A 34 -26.99 9.38 4.15
CA VAL A 34 -27.95 9.85 3.14
C VAL A 34 -27.22 10.51 1.97
N ALA A 35 -26.22 11.35 2.22
CA ALA A 35 -25.43 11.98 1.17
C ALA A 35 -24.69 10.95 0.30
N GLN A 36 -24.04 9.96 0.92
CA GLN A 36 -23.37 8.87 0.21
C GLN A 36 -24.35 8.03 -0.63
N GLU A 37 -25.56 7.83 -0.15
CA GLU A 37 -26.60 7.09 -0.86
C GLU A 37 -27.10 7.84 -2.10
N ILE A 38 -27.33 9.15 -2.00
CA ILE A 38 -27.70 9.98 -3.15
C ILE A 38 -26.65 9.85 -4.27
N LEU A 39 -25.36 9.81 -3.91
CA LEU A 39 -24.29 9.70 -4.88
C LEU A 39 -24.30 8.38 -5.67
N VAL A 40 -24.97 7.32 -5.21
CA VAL A 40 -25.04 6.05 -5.96
C VAL A 40 -25.69 6.27 -7.33
N ASP A 41 -26.78 7.02 -7.40
CA ASP A 41 -27.49 7.21 -8.67
C ASP A 41 -26.94 8.38 -9.51
N HIS A 42 -26.08 9.21 -8.93
CA HIS A 42 -25.46 10.37 -9.58
C HIS A 42 -23.96 10.18 -9.92
N ALA A 43 -23.36 9.05 -9.55
CA ALA A 43 -21.98 8.73 -9.87
C ALA A 43 -21.83 8.30 -11.33
N SER A 44 -20.69 8.64 -11.94
CA SER A 44 -20.28 8.08 -13.22
C SER A 44 -19.38 6.88 -12.97
N TYR A 45 -19.74 5.73 -13.52
CA TYR A 45 -19.00 4.47 -13.33
C TYR A 45 -18.12 4.15 -14.55
N PRO A 46 -16.90 3.61 -14.34
CA PRO A 46 -15.94 3.39 -15.43
C PRO A 46 -16.29 2.22 -16.35
N THR A 47 -17.17 1.31 -15.93
CA THR A 47 -17.65 0.18 -16.74
C THR A 47 -19.09 -0.14 -16.38
N ASP A 48 -19.87 -0.65 -17.34
CA ASP A 48 -21.28 -1.04 -17.16
C ASP A 48 -21.45 -2.06 -16.02
N ARG A 49 -20.55 -3.05 -15.95
CA ARG A 49 -20.56 -4.06 -14.88
C ARG A 49 -20.36 -3.45 -13.49
N ILE A 50 -19.56 -2.39 -13.37
CA ILE A 50 -19.41 -1.68 -12.10
C ILE A 50 -20.67 -0.88 -11.79
N ALA A 51 -21.27 -0.21 -12.78
CA ALA A 51 -22.52 0.52 -12.62
C ALA A 51 -23.65 -0.39 -12.13
N GLU A 52 -23.93 -1.47 -12.88
CA GLU A 52 -24.96 -2.46 -12.58
C GLU A 52 -24.85 -2.98 -11.14
N ASN A 53 -23.66 -3.43 -10.75
CA ASN A 53 -23.46 -3.92 -9.37
C ASN A 53 -23.62 -2.82 -8.31
N SER A 54 -23.26 -1.57 -8.62
CA SER A 54 -23.36 -0.48 -7.66
C SER A 54 -24.82 -0.07 -7.45
N HIS A 55 -25.67 -0.09 -8.48
CA HIS A 55 -27.12 0.11 -8.30
C HIS A 55 -27.81 -1.10 -7.67
N ARG A 56 -27.40 -2.33 -8.01
CA ARG A 56 -27.98 -3.57 -7.48
C ARG A 56 -27.75 -3.76 -5.99
N PHE A 57 -26.55 -3.41 -5.49
CA PHE A 57 -26.15 -3.63 -4.09
C PHE A 57 -25.99 -2.35 -3.27
N ARG A 58 -25.85 -1.19 -3.92
CA ARG A 58 -25.77 0.14 -3.29
C ARG A 58 -24.77 0.21 -2.13
N PRO A 59 -23.52 -0.27 -2.29
CA PRO A 59 -22.59 -0.35 -1.16
C PRO A 59 -22.01 1.03 -0.83
N LEU A 60 -22.06 1.35 0.45
CA LEU A 60 -21.48 2.55 1.02
C LEU A 60 -20.34 2.19 1.97
N GLY A 61 -19.58 3.22 2.33
CA GLY A 61 -18.44 3.08 3.22
C GLY A 61 -18.31 4.31 4.10
N LEU A 62 -19.21 4.43 5.09
CA LEU A 62 -19.05 5.39 6.16
C LEU A 62 -17.98 4.91 7.15
N GLY A 63 -17.05 5.79 7.48
CA GLY A 63 -16.01 5.57 8.47
C GLY A 63 -15.76 6.80 9.32
N TYR A 64 -14.64 6.80 10.03
CA TYR A 64 -14.21 7.93 10.86
C TYR A 64 -12.70 8.16 10.77
N SER A 65 -12.26 9.30 11.28
CA SER A 65 -10.86 9.64 11.53
C SER A 65 -10.68 10.08 12.98
N ASN A 66 -9.43 10.23 13.42
CA ASN A 66 -9.08 10.86 14.69
C ASN A 66 -9.36 10.01 15.95
N LEU A 67 -9.45 8.68 15.82
CA LEU A 67 -9.69 7.82 17.01
C LEU A 67 -8.54 7.90 18.02
N GLY A 68 -7.29 7.81 17.57
CA GLY A 68 -6.12 7.96 18.45
C GLY A 68 -6.13 9.27 19.25
N SER A 69 -6.54 10.38 18.62
CA SER A 69 -6.70 11.68 19.29
C SER A 69 -7.83 11.67 20.32
N LEU A 70 -8.95 11.03 20.01
CA LEU A 70 -10.07 10.89 20.95
C LEU A 70 -9.66 10.08 22.19
N ILE A 71 -8.97 8.95 21.97
CA ILE A 71 -8.44 8.10 23.05
C ILE A 71 -7.46 8.89 23.93
N MET A 72 -6.45 9.52 23.33
CA MET A 72 -5.43 10.29 24.05
C MET A 72 -6.05 11.45 24.82
N SER A 73 -6.93 12.25 24.20
CA SER A 73 -7.62 13.36 24.87
C SER A 73 -8.60 12.93 25.96
N SER A 74 -8.94 11.64 26.03
CA SER A 74 -9.73 11.04 27.12
C SER A 74 -8.84 10.49 28.25
N GLY A 75 -7.53 10.75 28.21
CA GLY A 75 -6.58 10.28 29.21
C GLY A 75 -6.31 8.77 29.16
N MET A 76 -6.69 8.09 28.07
CA MET A 76 -6.57 6.64 27.92
C MET A 76 -5.34 6.29 27.09
N ALA A 77 -4.64 5.22 27.48
CA ALA A 77 -3.60 4.63 26.64
C ALA A 77 -4.21 3.91 25.45
N TYR A 78 -3.62 4.03 24.26
CA TYR A 78 -4.15 3.35 23.07
C TYR A 78 -4.16 1.82 23.24
N ASP A 79 -3.17 1.26 23.94
CA ASP A 79 -3.13 -0.17 24.31
C ASP A 79 -3.80 -0.45 25.67
N SER A 80 -5.01 0.04 25.87
CA SER A 80 -5.79 -0.20 27.09
C SER A 80 -7.15 -0.81 26.78
N ASP A 81 -7.73 -1.44 27.78
CA ASP A 81 -9.07 -2.05 27.68
C ASP A 81 -10.16 -0.97 27.62
N GLU A 82 -9.95 0.15 28.31
CA GLU A 82 -10.74 1.37 28.25
C GLU A 82 -10.81 1.92 26.82
N ALA A 83 -9.66 2.03 26.15
CA ALA A 83 -9.58 2.51 24.77
C ALA A 83 -10.23 1.53 23.78
N ARG A 84 -10.09 0.21 24.00
CA ARG A 84 -10.77 -0.82 23.21
C ARG A 84 -12.29 -0.75 23.39
N GLY A 85 -12.77 -0.53 24.62
CA GLY A 85 -14.20 -0.33 24.93
C GLY A 85 -14.77 0.93 24.27
N LEU A 86 -14.03 2.04 24.32
CA LEU A 86 -14.37 3.29 23.61
C LEU A 86 -14.45 3.05 22.09
N CYS A 87 -13.43 2.43 21.50
CA CYS A 87 -13.36 2.13 20.07
C CYS A 87 -14.54 1.25 19.61
N GLY A 88 -14.80 0.15 20.32
CA GLY A 88 -15.92 -0.74 20.03
C GLY A 88 -17.25 -0.01 20.10
N SER A 89 -17.49 0.78 21.16
CA SER A 89 -18.74 1.52 21.35
C SER A 89 -18.97 2.57 20.26
N VAL A 90 -17.97 3.41 19.95
CA VAL A 90 -18.07 4.45 18.91
C VAL A 90 -18.29 3.83 17.54
N THR A 91 -17.59 2.74 17.22
CA THR A 91 -17.78 2.03 15.94
C THR A 91 -19.17 1.38 15.87
N ALA A 92 -19.64 0.79 16.97
CA ALA A 92 -20.99 0.23 17.07
C ALA A 92 -22.08 1.30 16.87
N ILE A 93 -21.90 2.50 17.43
CA ILE A 93 -22.83 3.62 17.23
C ILE A 93 -22.84 4.06 15.76
N MET A 94 -21.67 4.25 15.14
CA MET A 94 -21.58 4.63 13.72
C MET A 94 -22.30 3.63 12.82
N HIS A 95 -22.02 2.34 13.02
CA HIS A 95 -22.58 1.26 12.21
C HIS A 95 -24.07 1.07 12.47
N GLY A 96 -24.52 1.19 13.72
CA GLY A 96 -25.94 1.19 14.07
C GLY A 96 -26.69 2.34 13.40
N ALA A 97 -26.16 3.57 13.49
CA ALA A 97 -26.78 4.75 12.90
C ALA A 97 -26.87 4.65 11.37
N ALA A 98 -25.83 4.14 10.74
CA ALA A 98 -25.80 3.88 9.30
C ALA A 98 -26.87 2.84 8.88
N ASN A 99 -26.99 1.72 9.61
CA ASN A 99 -27.98 0.69 9.29
C ASN A 99 -29.41 1.12 9.62
N ARG A 100 -29.63 1.88 10.70
CA ARG A 100 -30.93 2.49 11.01
C ARG A 100 -31.35 3.43 9.88
N THR A 101 -30.44 4.30 9.43
CA THR A 101 -30.67 5.19 8.29
C THR A 101 -30.96 4.40 7.01
N SER A 102 -30.26 3.29 6.77
CA SER A 102 -30.54 2.43 5.62
C SER A 102 -31.93 1.79 5.67
N ALA A 103 -32.42 1.42 6.87
CA ALA A 103 -33.79 0.91 7.06
C ALA A 103 -34.85 2.00 6.92
N GLU A 104 -34.55 3.22 7.40
CA GLU A 104 -35.37 4.41 7.17
C GLU A 104 -35.52 4.69 5.66
N LEU A 105 -34.41 4.73 4.93
CA LEU A 105 -34.40 4.95 3.48
C LEU A 105 -35.15 3.83 2.74
N ALA A 106 -35.00 2.57 3.16
CA ALA A 106 -35.74 1.46 2.59
C ALA A 106 -37.27 1.64 2.71
N SER A 107 -37.75 2.22 3.82
CA SER A 107 -39.17 2.52 4.00
C SER A 107 -39.69 3.59 3.03
N ALA A 108 -38.83 4.51 2.60
CA ALA A 108 -39.19 5.61 1.72
C ALA A 108 -39.02 5.28 0.22
N VAL A 109 -37.94 4.59 -0.15
CA VAL A 109 -37.55 4.37 -1.56
C VAL A 109 -37.33 2.90 -1.92
N GLY A 110 -37.65 1.96 -1.02
CA GLY A 110 -37.46 0.52 -1.21
C GLY A 110 -36.04 0.05 -0.88
N THR A 111 -35.88 -1.26 -0.69
CA THR A 111 -34.59 -1.90 -0.38
C THR A 111 -33.64 -1.89 -1.58
N PHE A 112 -32.37 -2.30 -1.39
CA PHE A 112 -31.54 -2.64 -2.56
C PHE A 112 -32.16 -3.83 -3.32
N GLU A 113 -31.87 -3.94 -4.61
CA GLU A 113 -32.52 -4.87 -5.53
C GLU A 113 -32.39 -6.34 -5.09
N ALA A 114 -31.20 -6.76 -4.68
CA ALA A 114 -30.93 -8.12 -4.25
C ALA A 114 -31.33 -8.43 -2.79
N TYR A 115 -32.06 -7.54 -2.10
CA TYR A 115 -32.36 -7.72 -0.68
C TYR A 115 -33.31 -8.90 -0.43
N ALA A 116 -34.31 -9.12 -1.29
CA ALA A 116 -35.29 -10.19 -1.10
C ALA A 116 -34.62 -11.57 -1.01
N GLU A 117 -33.64 -11.83 -1.87
CA GLU A 117 -32.84 -13.06 -1.87
C GLU A 117 -31.92 -13.16 -0.65
N ASN A 118 -31.44 -12.02 -0.14
CA ASN A 118 -30.48 -11.94 0.96
C ASN A 118 -31.11 -11.67 2.33
N ARG A 119 -32.45 -11.59 2.43
CA ARG A 119 -33.15 -11.06 3.62
C ARG A 119 -32.78 -11.78 4.91
N GLU A 120 -32.90 -13.11 4.92
CA GLU A 120 -32.66 -13.90 6.15
C GLU A 120 -31.19 -13.89 6.57
N PRO A 121 -30.20 -14.13 5.67
CA PRO A 121 -28.79 -13.96 6.01
C PRO A 121 -28.46 -12.54 6.48
N PHE A 122 -29.00 -11.51 5.82
CA PHE A 122 -28.76 -10.12 6.18
C PHE A 122 -29.27 -9.78 7.58
N LEU A 123 -30.50 -10.17 7.91
CA LEU A 123 -31.06 -10.02 9.26
C LEU A 123 -30.28 -10.82 10.31
N SER A 124 -29.71 -11.96 9.93
CA SER A 124 -28.82 -12.72 10.81
C SER A 124 -27.53 -11.96 11.13
N VAL A 125 -26.91 -11.33 10.14
CA VAL A 125 -25.72 -10.51 10.35
C VAL A 125 -26.04 -9.28 11.22
N MET A 126 -27.21 -8.66 11.05
CA MET A 126 -27.63 -7.56 11.92
C MET A 126 -27.80 -8.00 13.39
N ARG A 127 -28.30 -9.22 13.64
CA ARG A 127 -28.34 -9.79 14.99
C ARG A 127 -26.93 -10.03 15.55
N MET A 128 -26.01 -10.55 14.75
CA MET A 128 -24.61 -10.73 15.17
C MET A 128 -23.96 -9.40 15.58
N HIS A 129 -24.21 -8.32 14.84
CA HIS A 129 -23.73 -6.98 15.21
C HIS A 129 -24.31 -6.51 16.55
N ARG A 130 -25.62 -6.73 16.78
CA ARG A 130 -26.27 -6.40 18.04
C ARG A 130 -25.72 -7.24 19.21
N GLU A 131 -25.50 -8.54 19.01
CA GLU A 131 -24.95 -9.44 20.02
C GLU A 131 -23.52 -9.03 20.39
N ALA A 132 -22.69 -8.68 19.39
CA ALA A 132 -21.33 -8.21 19.59
C ALA A 132 -21.24 -6.94 20.44
N VAL A 133 -22.31 -6.12 20.55
CA VAL A 133 -22.33 -4.97 21.47
C VAL A 133 -22.11 -5.42 22.92
N GLU A 134 -22.59 -6.59 23.31
CA GLU A 134 -22.40 -7.09 24.67
C GLU A 134 -20.94 -7.50 24.95
N ASP A 135 -20.19 -7.88 23.90
CA ASP A 135 -18.77 -8.25 23.98
C ASP A 135 -17.83 -7.02 23.97
N VAL A 136 -18.35 -5.80 23.81
CA VAL A 136 -17.56 -4.57 23.95
C VAL A 136 -17.00 -4.48 25.37
N ASN A 137 -15.69 -4.20 25.49
CA ASN A 137 -15.00 -4.17 26.77
C ASN A 137 -15.65 -3.17 27.76
N ASP A 138 -16.00 -3.65 28.96
CA ASP A 138 -16.71 -2.88 29.99
C ASP A 138 -15.86 -1.82 30.69
N SER A 139 -14.54 -1.83 30.52
CA SER A 139 -13.66 -0.78 31.02
C SER A 139 -13.83 0.54 30.27
N GLY A 140 -14.41 0.52 29.06
CA GLY A 140 -14.73 1.73 28.30
C GLY A 140 -15.89 2.54 28.92
N PRO A 141 -16.22 3.73 28.37
CA PRO A 141 -17.32 4.53 28.90
C PRO A 141 -18.67 3.83 28.75
N ALA A 142 -19.26 3.41 29.88
CA ALA A 142 -20.49 2.60 29.91
C ALA A 142 -21.66 3.23 29.14
N TYR A 143 -21.81 4.56 29.22
CA TYR A 143 -22.89 5.27 28.53
C TYR A 143 -22.82 5.14 27.00
N LEU A 144 -21.63 4.92 26.42
CA LEU A 144 -21.47 4.68 24.98
C LEU A 144 -21.90 3.27 24.59
N LYS A 145 -21.55 2.27 25.41
CA LYS A 145 -22.00 0.89 25.21
C LYS A 145 -23.53 0.80 25.34
N ASP A 146 -24.11 1.49 26.32
CA ASP A 146 -25.56 1.55 26.50
C ASP A 146 -26.27 2.26 25.34
N ALA A 147 -25.68 3.35 24.82
CA ALA A 147 -26.20 4.02 23.63
C ALA A 147 -26.14 3.12 22.38
N ALA A 148 -25.02 2.41 22.18
CA ALA A 148 -24.90 1.42 21.11
C ALA A 148 -25.97 0.34 21.24
N ARG A 149 -26.20 -0.18 22.45
CA ARG A 149 -27.21 -1.21 22.72
C ARG A 149 -28.60 -0.76 22.28
N LYS A 150 -29.03 0.41 22.75
CA LYS A 150 -30.34 0.99 22.41
C LYS A 150 -30.48 1.20 20.90
N LEU A 151 -29.44 1.75 20.26
CA LEU A 151 -29.46 2.01 18.81
C LEU A 151 -29.58 0.70 18.01
N TRP A 152 -28.87 -0.35 18.41
CA TRP A 152 -28.96 -1.63 17.71
C TRP A 152 -30.30 -2.35 17.95
N ASP A 153 -30.94 -2.17 19.11
CA ASP A 153 -32.31 -2.64 19.32
C ASP A 153 -33.29 -1.97 18.32
N GLU A 154 -33.14 -0.66 18.08
CA GLU A 154 -33.91 0.07 17.05
C GLU A 154 -33.62 -0.46 15.63
N VAL A 155 -32.35 -0.69 15.28
CA VAL A 155 -31.94 -1.26 13.98
C VAL A 155 -32.64 -2.59 13.69
N LEU A 156 -32.72 -3.49 14.68
CA LEU A 156 -33.38 -4.79 14.49
C LEU A 156 -34.89 -4.65 14.27
N VAL A 157 -35.54 -3.74 14.99
CA VAL A 157 -36.98 -3.48 14.85
C VAL A 157 -37.29 -2.87 13.48
N GLU A 158 -36.58 -1.81 13.11
CA GLU A 158 -36.79 -1.10 11.84
C GLU A 158 -36.37 -1.96 10.64
N GLY A 159 -35.22 -2.61 10.71
CA GLY A 159 -34.71 -3.47 9.65
C GLY A 159 -35.60 -4.69 9.36
N LYS A 160 -36.20 -5.28 10.41
CA LYS A 160 -37.17 -6.37 10.22
C LYS A 160 -38.43 -5.90 9.51
N ARG A 161 -38.89 -4.67 9.82
CA ARG A 161 -40.10 -4.07 9.26
C ARG A 161 -39.92 -3.58 7.82
N ASN A 162 -38.83 -2.86 7.55
CA ASN A 162 -38.65 -2.09 6.32
C ASN A 162 -37.64 -2.73 5.35
N GLY A 163 -36.78 -3.62 5.84
CA GLY A 163 -35.58 -4.05 5.12
C GLY A 163 -34.48 -3.00 5.13
N PHE A 164 -33.50 -3.10 4.22
CA PHE A 164 -32.35 -2.20 4.15
C PHE A 164 -32.11 -1.72 2.73
N ARG A 165 -31.73 -0.44 2.60
CA ARG A 165 -31.44 0.20 1.30
C ARG A 165 -30.07 -0.16 0.75
N ASN A 166 -29.13 -0.58 1.59
CA ASN A 166 -27.72 -0.76 1.22
C ASN A 166 -27.20 -2.13 1.67
N ALA A 167 -26.48 -2.83 0.79
CA ALA A 167 -25.88 -4.13 1.13
C ALA A 167 -24.62 -4.01 1.99
N GLN A 168 -23.95 -2.84 1.96
CA GLN A 168 -22.81 -2.49 2.80
C GLN A 168 -22.98 -1.05 3.27
N ALA A 169 -22.69 -0.80 4.56
CA ALA A 169 -22.90 0.50 5.18
C ALA A 169 -21.59 1.22 5.55
N THR A 170 -20.67 0.49 6.17
CA THR A 170 -19.47 1.04 6.83
C THR A 170 -18.18 0.37 6.39
N VAL A 171 -17.10 1.16 6.36
CA VAL A 171 -15.72 0.72 6.13
C VAL A 171 -14.77 1.75 6.74
N LEU A 172 -13.67 1.31 7.36
CA LEU A 172 -12.62 2.24 7.79
C LEU A 172 -11.58 2.34 6.68
N ALA A 173 -11.77 3.30 5.78
CA ALA A 173 -10.85 3.60 4.68
C ALA A 173 -9.66 4.45 5.17
N PRO A 174 -8.54 4.48 4.41
CA PRO A 174 -7.43 5.37 4.74
C PRO A 174 -7.87 6.83 4.61
N THR A 175 -7.58 7.62 5.63
CA THR A 175 -7.98 9.04 5.68
C THR A 175 -6.81 9.99 5.39
N GLY A 176 -5.67 9.49 4.90
CA GLY A 176 -4.42 10.24 4.73
C GLY A 176 -4.61 11.70 4.26
N THR A 177 -5.06 11.93 3.03
CA THR A 177 -5.23 13.30 2.50
C THR A 177 -6.33 14.10 3.22
N ILE A 178 -7.50 13.48 3.46
CA ILE A 178 -8.66 14.19 4.03
C ILE A 178 -8.48 14.51 5.51
N SER A 179 -7.68 13.73 6.24
CA SER A 179 -7.36 13.96 7.66
C SER A 179 -6.66 15.30 7.84
N PHE A 180 -5.71 15.64 6.95
CA PHE A 180 -5.09 16.96 6.94
C PHE A 180 -6.07 18.08 6.60
N MET A 181 -7.03 17.84 5.71
CA MET A 181 -8.07 18.85 5.39
C MET A 181 -9.07 19.06 6.53
N MET A 182 -9.22 18.08 7.43
CA MET A 182 -10.10 18.12 8.59
C MET A 182 -9.39 18.51 9.90
N ASP A 183 -8.12 18.90 9.83
CA ASP A 183 -7.22 19.16 10.96
C ASP A 183 -7.22 18.00 11.98
N CYS A 184 -7.06 16.77 11.47
CA CYS A 184 -6.89 15.58 12.30
C CYS A 184 -5.41 15.39 12.70
N ASP A 185 -5.17 15.12 13.98
CA ASP A 185 -3.86 14.72 14.50
C ASP A 185 -3.55 13.25 14.17
N THR A 186 -4.59 12.39 14.15
CA THR A 186 -4.48 10.97 13.80
C THR A 186 -5.39 10.58 12.63
N THR A 187 -4.92 9.65 11.80
CA THR A 187 -5.67 9.13 10.66
C THR A 187 -6.57 7.99 11.12
N GLY A 188 -7.81 7.94 10.64
CA GLY A 188 -8.65 6.74 10.72
C GLY A 188 -8.83 6.21 12.15
N ILE A 189 -8.49 4.93 12.31
CA ILE A 189 -8.42 4.19 13.57
C ILE A 189 -7.01 4.24 14.18
N GLU A 190 -6.02 4.76 13.46
CA GLU A 190 -4.63 4.76 13.85
C GLU A 190 -4.35 5.55 15.15
N PRO A 191 -3.40 5.08 15.98
CA PRO A 191 -2.79 5.94 16.99
C PRO A 191 -1.97 7.02 16.29
N ASP A 192 -1.52 8.01 17.05
CA ASP A 192 -0.62 8.99 16.47
C ASP A 192 0.71 8.34 16.04
N ILE A 193 1.29 8.84 14.96
CA ILE A 193 2.57 8.36 14.44
C ILE A 193 3.70 8.70 15.43
N ALA A 194 3.70 9.93 15.92
CA ALA A 194 4.65 10.46 16.92
C ALA A 194 4.13 11.79 17.44
N LEU A 195 4.45 12.16 18.68
CA LEU A 195 4.07 13.46 19.25
C LEU A 195 4.74 14.64 18.54
N VAL A 196 5.93 14.41 17.98
CA VAL A 196 6.67 15.36 17.15
C VAL A 196 6.97 14.71 15.80
N LYS A 197 6.58 15.39 14.72
CA LYS A 197 6.73 14.89 13.35
C LYS A 197 7.46 15.93 12.50
N TYR A 198 8.35 15.45 11.64
CA TYR A 198 9.01 16.28 10.63
C TYR A 198 8.45 15.95 9.25
N LYS A 199 7.86 16.96 8.59
CA LYS A 199 7.35 16.86 7.22
C LYS A 199 8.33 17.52 6.26
N GLN A 200 8.81 16.77 5.27
CA GLN A 200 9.60 17.34 4.17
C GLN A 200 8.70 18.13 3.23
N LEU A 201 9.11 19.36 2.92
CA LEU A 201 8.40 20.22 1.98
C LEU A 201 8.94 19.97 0.56
N ALA A 202 8.05 20.03 -0.44
CA ALA A 202 8.40 19.79 -1.84
C ALA A 202 9.48 20.75 -2.38
N GLY A 203 9.59 21.96 -1.81
CA GLY A 203 10.61 22.96 -2.14
C GLY A 203 11.92 22.84 -1.35
N GLY A 204 12.09 21.78 -0.56
CA GLY A 204 13.18 21.65 0.41
C GLY A 204 12.84 22.27 1.77
N GLY A 205 13.53 21.82 2.82
CA GLY A 205 13.25 22.20 4.21
C GLY A 205 12.27 21.25 4.93
N MET A 206 12.15 21.42 6.24
CA MET A 206 11.28 20.60 7.09
C MET A 206 10.34 21.48 7.92
N LEU A 207 9.09 21.03 8.04
CA LEU A 207 8.12 21.57 8.99
C LEU A 207 8.05 20.64 10.20
N LYS A 208 8.33 21.18 11.39
CA LYS A 208 8.09 20.50 12.66
C LYS A 208 6.61 20.65 13.03
N ILE A 209 5.95 19.53 13.31
CA ILE A 209 4.54 19.47 13.70
C ILE A 209 4.50 18.82 15.08
N VAL A 210 4.00 19.57 16.06
CA VAL A 210 3.78 19.09 17.43
C VAL A 210 2.30 18.74 17.58
N ASN A 211 2.02 17.57 18.17
CA ASN A 211 0.66 17.08 18.41
C ASN A 211 -0.15 18.07 19.26
N GLN A 212 -1.38 18.38 18.83
CA GLN A 212 -2.23 19.37 19.49
C GLN A 212 -3.16 18.76 20.55
N THR A 213 -3.20 17.43 20.62
CA THR A 213 -4.01 16.64 21.55
C THR A 213 -3.37 16.52 22.94
N VAL A 214 -2.03 16.58 23.06
CA VAL A 214 -1.31 16.46 24.35
C VAL A 214 -1.86 17.38 25.45
N PRO A 215 -2.09 18.69 25.22
CA PRO A 215 -2.63 19.57 26.26
C PRO A 215 -4.05 19.18 26.72
N LEU A 216 -4.86 18.58 25.86
CA LEU A 216 -6.19 18.09 26.23
C LEU A 216 -6.08 16.88 27.15
N ALA A 217 -5.23 15.92 26.77
CA ALA A 217 -4.96 14.72 27.56
C ALA A 217 -4.41 15.05 28.95
N LEU A 218 -3.45 15.97 29.04
CA LEU A 218 -2.89 16.40 30.32
C LEU A 218 -3.94 17.08 31.22
N ARG A 219 -4.86 17.88 30.66
CA ARG A 219 -5.97 18.44 31.45
C ARG A 219 -6.89 17.35 32.00
N GLU A 220 -7.21 16.36 31.17
CA GLU A 220 -8.04 15.21 31.56
C GLU A 220 -7.39 14.40 32.70
N LEU A 221 -6.07 14.24 32.64
CA LEU A 221 -5.26 13.56 33.66
C LEU A 221 -5.03 14.40 34.94
N GLY A 222 -5.57 15.62 35.01
CA GLY A 222 -5.55 16.47 36.19
C GLY A 222 -4.30 17.36 36.35
N TYR A 223 -3.51 17.55 35.30
CA TYR A 223 -2.38 18.48 35.33
C TYR A 223 -2.85 19.94 35.24
N ASP A 224 -2.19 20.81 35.99
CA ASP A 224 -2.45 22.24 35.95
C ASP A 224 -1.78 22.92 34.74
N ARG A 225 -2.11 24.20 34.53
CA ARG A 225 -1.62 24.96 33.37
C ARG A 225 -0.08 25.10 33.35
N PRO A 226 0.60 25.47 34.46
CA PRO A 226 2.07 25.46 34.50
C PRO A 226 2.70 24.12 34.14
N GLN A 227 2.17 23.01 34.66
CA GLN A 227 2.67 21.66 34.34
C GLN A 227 2.48 21.34 32.85
N ILE A 228 1.33 21.66 32.27
CA ILE A 228 1.06 21.45 30.85
C ILE A 228 2.02 22.25 29.96
N GLU A 229 2.28 23.52 30.31
CA GLU A 229 3.21 24.37 29.56
C GLU A 229 4.67 23.89 29.70
N SER A 230 5.03 23.34 30.87
CA SER A 230 6.34 22.71 31.12
C SER A 230 6.53 21.44 30.29
N ILE A 231 5.57 20.51 30.33
CA ILE A 231 5.61 19.25 29.56
C ILE A 231 5.58 19.54 28.05
N GLY A 232 4.75 20.47 27.59
CA GLY A 232 4.69 20.86 26.18
C GLY A 232 6.02 21.41 25.67
N ARG A 233 6.72 22.20 26.50
CA ARG A 233 8.07 22.69 26.17
C ARG A 233 9.10 21.57 26.13
N HIS A 234 9.05 20.63 27.08
CA HIS A 234 9.91 19.46 27.06
C HIS A 234 9.74 18.64 25.77
N ILE A 235 8.51 18.42 25.32
CA ILE A 235 8.23 17.73 24.05
C ILE A 235 8.82 18.49 22.86
N ASP A 236 8.68 19.81 22.83
CA ASP A 236 9.24 20.62 21.73
C ASP A 236 10.77 20.71 21.79
N GLU A 237 11.40 20.65 22.95
CA GLU A 237 12.87 20.72 23.05
C GLU A 237 13.55 19.36 22.88
N GLN A 238 12.94 18.31 23.41
CA GLN A 238 13.54 16.97 23.50
C GLN A 238 13.00 15.99 22.46
N ASP A 239 12.00 16.37 21.66
CA ASP A 239 11.34 15.49 20.66
C ASP A 239 10.79 14.16 21.26
N THR A 240 10.59 14.14 22.58
CA THR A 240 9.99 13.04 23.34
C THR A 240 9.29 13.62 24.57
N ILE A 241 8.28 12.91 25.07
CA ILE A 241 7.66 13.25 26.36
C ILE A 241 8.36 12.56 27.55
N GLU A 242 9.14 11.51 27.28
CA GLU A 242 9.86 10.76 28.31
C GLU A 242 10.84 11.66 29.06
N GLY A 243 10.86 11.56 30.39
CA GLY A 243 11.73 12.36 31.25
C GLY A 243 11.25 13.79 31.53
N ALA A 244 10.04 14.17 31.10
CA ALA A 244 9.45 15.45 31.48
C ALA A 244 9.23 15.51 33.01
N ALA A 245 9.85 16.48 33.68
CA ALA A 245 9.92 16.53 35.15
C ALA A 245 8.55 16.61 35.85
N ASP A 246 7.58 17.26 35.21
CA ASP A 246 6.24 17.44 35.76
C ASP A 246 5.27 16.30 35.37
N LEU A 247 5.70 15.34 34.54
CA LEU A 247 4.87 14.21 34.13
C LEU A 247 5.08 13.02 35.05
N LYS A 248 3.98 12.43 35.52
CA LYS A 248 4.01 11.14 36.23
C LYS A 248 4.22 9.98 35.25
N ASP A 249 5.12 9.07 35.61
CA ASP A 249 5.44 7.89 34.79
C ASP A 249 4.22 7.00 34.48
N GLU A 250 3.25 6.93 35.40
CA GLU A 250 2.01 6.17 35.22
C GLU A 250 1.15 6.69 34.04
N HIS A 251 1.35 7.94 33.63
CA HIS A 251 0.62 8.57 32.53
C HIS A 251 1.36 8.45 31.17
N LEU A 252 2.63 8.00 31.15
CA LEU A 252 3.39 7.82 29.90
C LEU A 252 2.65 6.98 28.84
N PRO A 253 1.97 5.85 29.18
CA PRO A 253 1.28 5.03 28.19
C PRO A 253 0.19 5.77 27.39
N VAL A 254 -0.38 6.87 27.91
CA VAL A 254 -1.36 7.72 27.21
C VAL A 254 -0.77 8.38 25.97
N PHE A 255 0.54 8.61 25.98
CA PHE A 255 1.26 9.37 24.97
C PHE A 255 2.11 8.49 24.04
N ASP A 256 2.08 7.17 24.24
CA ASP A 256 2.77 6.24 23.36
C ASP A 256 2.21 6.36 21.93
N CYS A 257 3.11 6.39 20.94
CA CYS A 257 2.77 6.55 19.52
C CYS A 257 3.19 5.32 18.72
N ALA A 258 2.77 5.24 17.45
CA ALA A 258 3.07 4.12 16.56
C ALA A 258 4.58 3.92 16.32
N PHE A 259 5.35 5.02 16.33
CA PHE A 259 6.80 4.99 16.18
C PHE A 259 7.51 5.50 17.42
N GLN A 260 8.70 4.96 17.63
CA GLN A 260 9.61 5.42 18.66
C GLN A 260 10.03 6.88 18.38
N PRO A 261 9.92 7.78 19.38
CA PRO A 261 10.41 9.14 19.26
C PRO A 261 11.94 9.17 19.13
N ALA A 262 12.50 10.27 18.60
CA ALA A 262 13.95 10.35 18.35
C ALA A 262 14.79 10.14 19.60
N ASN A 263 14.36 10.72 20.73
CA ASN A 263 15.08 10.68 22.01
C ASN A 263 14.34 9.87 23.10
N GLY A 264 13.47 8.95 22.71
CA GLY A 264 12.79 8.06 23.65
C GLY A 264 12.83 6.60 23.21
N VAL A 265 12.25 5.72 24.01
CA VAL A 265 12.27 4.27 23.81
C VAL A 265 10.89 3.65 23.69
N ARG A 266 9.83 4.39 24.06
CA ARG A 266 8.47 3.87 24.08
C ARG A 266 7.81 3.97 22.70
N SER A 267 7.03 2.94 22.37
CA SER A 267 6.14 2.92 21.21
C SER A 267 5.04 1.89 21.42
N ILE A 268 3.93 2.05 20.71
CA ILE A 268 2.81 1.11 20.72
C ILE A 268 3.25 -0.18 20.03
N GLY A 269 3.20 -1.30 20.77
CA GLY A 269 3.53 -2.61 20.22
C GLY A 269 2.54 -3.06 19.13
N TRP A 270 3.02 -3.82 18.15
CA TRP A 270 2.19 -4.28 17.01
C TRP A 270 0.93 -5.04 17.45
N ARG A 271 0.97 -5.69 18.63
CA ARG A 271 -0.16 -6.41 19.20
C ARG A 271 -1.33 -5.49 19.57
N ALA A 272 -1.04 -4.29 20.04
CA ALA A 272 -2.03 -3.29 20.37
C ALA A 272 -2.78 -2.83 19.11
N HIS A 273 -2.08 -2.69 17.97
CA HIS A 273 -2.71 -2.36 16.69
C HIS A 273 -3.74 -3.43 16.29
N VAL A 274 -3.36 -4.70 16.36
CA VAL A 274 -4.24 -5.84 16.03
C VAL A 274 -5.44 -5.89 16.99
N SER A 275 -5.20 -5.70 18.29
CA SER A 275 -6.26 -5.73 19.31
C SER A 275 -7.25 -4.58 19.14
N MET A 276 -6.77 -3.37 18.80
CA MET A 276 -7.65 -2.24 18.51
C MET A 276 -8.48 -2.45 17.25
N MET A 277 -7.88 -3.02 16.19
CA MET A 277 -8.63 -3.40 15.00
C MET A 277 -9.72 -4.43 15.32
N ALA A 278 -9.41 -5.40 16.20
CA ALA A 278 -10.36 -6.43 16.60
C ALA A 278 -11.54 -5.84 17.39
N ALA A 279 -11.32 -4.80 18.19
CA ALA A 279 -12.41 -4.10 18.89
C ALA A 279 -13.41 -3.41 17.94
N ALA A 280 -12.95 -2.90 16.79
CA ALA A 280 -13.79 -2.23 15.80
C ALA A 280 -14.45 -3.20 14.79
N GLN A 281 -13.76 -4.28 14.42
CA GLN A 281 -14.14 -5.14 13.29
C GLN A 281 -15.56 -5.75 13.36
N PRO A 282 -16.10 -6.15 14.53
CA PRO A 282 -17.47 -6.65 14.64
C PRO A 282 -18.51 -5.64 14.20
N PHE A 283 -18.21 -4.34 14.22
CA PHE A 283 -19.15 -3.26 13.91
C PHE A 283 -18.85 -2.62 12.54
N LEU A 284 -18.28 -3.38 11.61
CA LEU A 284 -18.06 -2.92 10.25
C LEU A 284 -18.62 -3.93 9.26
N SER A 285 -19.38 -3.48 8.27
CA SER A 285 -19.76 -4.34 7.15
C SER A 285 -18.56 -4.62 6.23
N GLY A 286 -17.73 -3.60 5.99
CA GLY A 286 -16.46 -3.71 5.30
C GLY A 286 -15.30 -4.13 6.21
N ALA A 287 -14.07 -3.90 5.73
CA ALA A 287 -12.83 -4.16 6.46
C ALA A 287 -12.19 -2.85 6.98
N ILE A 288 -11.04 -2.99 7.64
CA ILE A 288 -10.25 -1.88 8.16
C ILE A 288 -8.99 -1.71 7.30
N SER A 289 -8.78 -0.51 6.79
CA SER A 289 -7.61 -0.15 5.98
C SER A 289 -6.59 0.63 6.82
N LYS A 290 -6.04 -0.06 7.81
CA LYS A 290 -4.98 0.41 8.71
C LYS A 290 -3.77 -0.51 8.60
N THR A 291 -2.58 0.06 8.71
CA THR A 291 -1.34 -0.71 8.88
C THR A 291 -1.08 -1.06 10.34
N VAL A 292 -0.63 -2.30 10.57
CA VAL A 292 0.03 -2.74 11.80
C VAL A 292 1.51 -2.36 11.68
N ASN A 293 1.92 -1.37 12.46
CA ASN A 293 3.30 -0.89 12.48
C ASN A 293 4.14 -1.89 13.28
N MET A 294 5.24 -2.35 12.69
CA MET A 294 6.16 -3.31 13.28
C MET A 294 7.60 -2.76 13.21
N PRO A 295 8.42 -2.97 14.25
CA PRO A 295 9.83 -2.61 14.26
C PRO A 295 10.65 -3.21 13.10
N SER A 296 11.80 -2.60 12.78
CA SER A 296 12.66 -3.08 11.69
C SER A 296 13.32 -4.44 11.97
N ASP A 297 13.48 -4.80 13.24
CA ASP A 297 14.01 -6.08 13.74
C ASP A 297 12.93 -7.17 13.91
N THR A 298 11.69 -6.89 13.53
CA THR A 298 10.60 -7.88 13.55
C THR A 298 10.93 -9.10 12.68
N THR A 299 10.79 -10.28 13.29
CA THR A 299 11.08 -11.59 12.69
C THR A 299 9.98 -12.08 11.74
N VAL A 300 10.30 -13.08 10.91
CA VAL A 300 9.31 -13.71 10.01
C VAL A 300 8.22 -14.42 10.82
N GLU A 301 8.60 -15.01 11.95
CA GLU A 301 7.72 -15.70 12.89
C GLU A 301 6.71 -14.73 13.50
N GLU A 302 7.14 -13.54 13.91
CA GLU A 302 6.25 -12.49 14.44
C GLU A 302 5.29 -11.95 13.37
N ILE A 303 5.76 -11.80 12.13
CA ILE A 303 4.89 -11.46 10.99
C ILE A 303 3.82 -12.54 10.79
N GLY A 304 4.22 -13.82 10.79
CA GLY A 304 3.29 -14.95 10.71
C GLY A 304 2.29 -14.97 11.88
N LEU A 305 2.76 -14.61 13.07
CA LEU A 305 1.93 -14.51 14.26
C LEU A 305 0.91 -13.37 14.17
N ALA A 306 1.28 -12.22 13.60
CA ALA A 306 0.36 -11.11 13.40
C ALA A 306 -0.82 -11.49 12.50
N TYR A 307 -0.57 -12.21 11.40
CA TYR A 307 -1.62 -12.70 10.51
C TYR A 307 -2.49 -13.77 11.15
N THR A 308 -1.87 -14.78 11.78
CA THR A 308 -2.62 -15.89 12.40
C THR A 308 -3.45 -15.42 13.60
N TRP A 309 -2.91 -14.53 14.42
CA TRP A 309 -3.64 -13.96 15.55
C TRP A 309 -4.75 -13.01 15.09
N GLY A 310 -4.49 -12.18 14.08
CA GLY A 310 -5.52 -11.33 13.47
C GLY A 310 -6.70 -12.15 12.91
N TRP A 311 -6.42 -13.28 12.26
CA TRP A 311 -7.44 -14.22 11.80
C TRP A 311 -8.24 -14.83 12.97
N GLN A 312 -7.57 -15.27 14.04
CA GLN A 312 -8.25 -15.80 15.24
C GLN A 312 -9.17 -14.78 15.90
N LEU A 313 -8.81 -13.50 15.84
CA LEU A 313 -9.61 -12.38 16.35
C LEU A 313 -10.72 -11.91 15.38
N GLY A 314 -10.87 -12.57 14.22
CA GLY A 314 -11.94 -12.27 13.26
C GLY A 314 -11.67 -11.07 12.35
N LEU A 315 -10.42 -10.62 12.21
CA LEU A 315 -10.06 -9.55 11.29
C LEU A 315 -10.30 -9.97 9.83
N LYS A 316 -11.02 -9.13 9.08
CA LYS A 316 -11.32 -9.38 7.66
C LYS A 316 -10.13 -9.05 6.75
N ALA A 317 -9.29 -8.10 7.17
CA ALA A 317 -8.08 -7.70 6.47
C ALA A 317 -7.03 -7.24 7.48
N LEU A 318 -5.75 -7.54 7.17
CA LEU A 318 -4.61 -7.11 7.97
C LEU A 318 -3.47 -6.75 7.02
N ALA A 319 -2.93 -5.54 7.15
CA ALA A 319 -1.78 -5.08 6.40
C ALA A 319 -0.65 -4.73 7.38
N ILE A 320 0.56 -5.21 7.11
CA ILE A 320 1.74 -4.94 7.93
C ILE A 320 2.58 -3.85 7.28
N TYR A 321 3.09 -2.95 8.11
CA TYR A 321 4.16 -2.04 7.77
C TYR A 321 5.34 -2.29 8.70
N ARG A 322 6.40 -2.90 8.18
CA ARG A 322 7.66 -3.05 8.91
C ARG A 322 8.54 -1.83 8.68
N ASP A 323 9.05 -1.22 9.73
CA ASP A 323 9.90 -0.04 9.59
C ASP A 323 11.13 -0.34 8.71
N GLY A 324 11.55 0.65 7.92
CA GLY A 324 12.60 0.51 6.91
C GLY A 324 12.21 -0.26 5.64
N SER A 325 10.97 -0.75 5.50
CA SER A 325 10.57 -1.52 4.31
C SER A 325 10.24 -0.66 3.07
N LYS A 326 10.22 0.67 3.20
CA LYS A 326 10.02 1.63 2.09
C LYS A 326 11.17 2.64 2.03
N GLN A 327 11.66 2.95 0.82
CA GLN A 327 12.81 3.83 0.59
C GLN A 327 12.57 5.30 0.94
N SER A 328 11.32 5.78 0.83
CA SER A 328 10.93 7.13 1.20
C SER A 328 9.72 7.10 2.14
N GLN A 329 9.82 7.84 3.24
CA GLN A 329 8.74 8.06 4.20
C GLN A 329 8.42 9.56 4.20
N PRO A 330 7.17 9.97 3.92
CA PRO A 330 6.79 11.39 3.89
C PRO A 330 6.75 12.05 5.27
N LEU A 331 6.63 11.25 6.34
CA LEU A 331 6.69 11.67 7.73
C LEU A 331 7.76 10.85 8.44
N SER A 332 8.52 11.49 9.33
CA SER A 332 9.58 10.83 10.09
C SER A 332 9.71 11.46 11.48
N THR A 333 10.19 10.66 12.42
CA THR A 333 10.53 11.10 13.78
C THR A 333 11.93 11.70 13.86
N LYS A 334 12.77 11.54 12.83
CA LYS A 334 14.18 12.00 12.81
C LYS A 334 14.41 13.14 11.83
N THR A 335 15.37 14.01 12.16
CA THR A 335 15.81 15.13 11.31
C THR A 335 16.77 14.65 10.19
N GLU A 336 17.05 15.50 9.19
CA GLU A 336 17.97 15.17 8.10
C GLU A 336 19.41 14.89 8.57
N GLY A 337 19.86 15.53 9.65
CA GLY A 337 21.19 15.30 10.23
C GLY A 337 21.37 13.86 10.74
N ASP A 338 20.34 13.33 11.39
CA ASP A 338 20.34 11.96 11.93
C ASP A 338 20.21 10.91 10.82
N LYS A 339 19.40 11.20 9.79
CA LYS A 339 19.28 10.34 8.60
C LYS A 339 20.57 10.29 7.78
N ALA A 340 21.36 11.37 7.77
CA ALA A 340 22.66 11.39 7.11
C ALA A 340 23.71 10.53 7.85
N ALA A 341 23.62 10.47 9.18
CA ALA A 341 24.47 9.61 10.01
C ALA A 341 24.15 8.11 9.79
N GLU A 342 22.88 7.71 9.76
CA GLU A 342 22.47 6.31 9.51
C GLU A 342 22.71 5.86 8.06
N LYS A 343 22.54 6.75 7.06
CA LYS A 343 22.87 6.46 5.65
C LYS A 343 24.37 6.23 5.40
N SER A 344 25.24 6.60 6.34
CA SER A 344 26.68 6.34 6.24
C SER A 344 27.06 4.87 6.54
N ALA A 345 26.14 4.10 7.14
CA ALA A 345 26.36 2.70 7.53
C ALA A 345 25.87 1.67 6.48
N ALA A 346 25.08 2.08 5.48
CA ALA A 346 24.74 1.22 4.34
C ALA A 346 25.91 1.21 3.35
N THR A 347 26.54 0.05 3.17
CA THR A 347 27.68 -0.17 2.27
C THR A 347 27.40 0.43 0.89
N LYS A 348 27.99 1.61 0.61
CA LYS A 348 27.94 2.23 -0.72
C LYS A 348 28.46 1.20 -1.71
N VAL A 349 27.64 0.80 -2.68
CA VAL A 349 28.06 -0.05 -3.80
C VAL A 349 29.15 0.72 -4.55
N ARG A 350 30.40 0.41 -4.24
CA ARG A 350 31.57 1.06 -4.82
C ARG A 350 31.94 0.27 -6.07
N ARG A 351 32.09 0.97 -7.19
CA ARG A 351 32.57 0.39 -8.45
C ARG A 351 33.88 -0.37 -8.21
N GLU A 352 33.87 -1.67 -8.42
CA GLU A 352 35.06 -2.52 -8.42
C GLU A 352 35.75 -2.39 -9.78
N ARG A 353 36.84 -1.62 -9.86
CA ARG A 353 37.59 -1.48 -11.11
C ARG A 353 38.58 -2.63 -11.24
N LEU A 354 38.75 -3.15 -12.46
CA LEU A 354 39.78 -4.14 -12.74
C LEU A 354 41.16 -3.46 -12.74
N PRO A 355 42.24 -4.18 -12.38
CA PRO A 355 43.60 -3.66 -12.51
C PRO A 355 43.99 -3.37 -13.96
N ASP A 356 44.96 -2.46 -14.13
CA ASP A 356 45.49 -2.07 -15.45
C ASP A 356 46.02 -3.27 -16.24
N THR A 357 46.61 -4.26 -15.54
CA THR A 357 47.04 -5.55 -16.09
C THR A 357 46.13 -6.67 -15.60
N ARG A 358 45.48 -7.39 -16.52
CA ARG A 358 44.48 -8.44 -16.22
C ARG A 358 44.48 -9.53 -17.28
N GLN A 359 43.93 -10.69 -16.92
CA GLN A 359 43.65 -11.76 -17.89
C GLN A 359 42.41 -11.40 -18.70
N SER A 360 42.43 -11.71 -20.00
CA SER A 360 41.29 -11.52 -20.88
C SER A 360 41.10 -12.70 -21.83
N VAL A 361 39.85 -13.01 -22.14
CA VAL A 361 39.48 -14.01 -23.15
C VAL A 361 38.98 -13.28 -24.39
N THR A 362 39.59 -13.55 -25.55
CA THR A 362 39.17 -12.97 -26.83
C THR A 362 38.61 -14.04 -27.74
N HIS A 363 37.43 -13.80 -28.32
CA HIS A 363 36.74 -14.70 -29.23
C HIS A 363 36.33 -13.98 -30.51
N LYS A 364 36.72 -14.54 -31.66
CA LYS A 364 36.28 -14.06 -32.98
C LYS A 364 34.91 -14.66 -33.31
N PHE A 365 33.97 -13.82 -33.73
CA PHE A 365 32.65 -14.25 -34.17
C PHE A 365 32.29 -13.72 -35.55
N ASN A 366 31.34 -14.39 -36.19
CA ASN A 366 30.70 -13.97 -37.43
C ASN A 366 29.19 -14.23 -37.32
N VAL A 367 28.35 -13.20 -37.49
CA VAL A 367 26.90 -13.32 -37.57
C VAL A 367 26.45 -12.76 -38.91
N ALA A 368 25.93 -13.62 -39.79
CA ALA A 368 25.42 -13.24 -41.11
C ALA A 368 26.43 -12.41 -41.95
N GLY A 369 27.72 -12.74 -41.90
CA GLY A 369 28.77 -12.04 -42.64
C GLY A 369 29.34 -10.80 -41.91
N HIS A 370 28.81 -10.45 -40.75
CA HIS A 370 29.38 -9.41 -39.88
C HIS A 370 30.39 -10.03 -38.92
N GLU A 371 31.67 -9.78 -39.16
CA GLU A 371 32.76 -10.23 -38.29
C GLU A 371 33.02 -9.26 -37.15
N GLY A 372 33.36 -9.81 -35.98
CA GLY A 372 33.78 -9.04 -34.82
C GLY A 372 34.56 -9.88 -33.82
N TYR A 373 35.04 -9.22 -32.77
CA TYR A 373 35.76 -9.80 -31.65
C TYR A 373 35.07 -9.44 -30.34
N ILE A 374 34.90 -10.42 -29.46
CA ILE A 374 34.48 -10.24 -28.08
C ILE A 374 35.72 -10.37 -27.22
N THR A 375 36.05 -9.36 -26.42
CA THR A 375 37.15 -9.42 -25.45
C THR A 375 36.58 -9.22 -24.05
N VAL A 376 36.72 -10.22 -23.19
CA VAL A 376 36.22 -10.20 -21.81
C VAL A 376 37.38 -10.07 -20.84
N GLY A 377 37.43 -9.00 -20.07
CA GLY A 377 38.40 -8.82 -18.98
C GLY A 377 37.92 -9.54 -17.72
N LEU A 378 38.82 -10.28 -17.05
CA LEU A 378 38.49 -11.09 -15.89
C LEU A 378 39.08 -10.51 -14.59
N TYR A 379 38.34 -10.65 -13.50
CA TYR A 379 38.84 -10.50 -12.15
C TYR A 379 39.79 -11.66 -11.79
N LYS A 380 40.52 -11.52 -10.68
CA LYS A 380 41.46 -12.55 -10.19
C LYS A 380 40.79 -13.89 -9.87
N ASP A 381 39.49 -13.86 -9.57
CA ASP A 381 38.66 -15.03 -9.27
C ASP A 381 38.04 -15.67 -10.53
N GLY A 382 38.35 -15.16 -11.73
CA GLY A 382 37.84 -15.66 -13.00
C GLY A 382 36.46 -15.10 -13.40
N ARG A 383 35.84 -14.24 -12.59
CA ARG A 383 34.57 -13.60 -12.97
C ARG A 383 34.76 -12.55 -14.07
N PRO A 384 33.82 -12.43 -15.03
CA PRO A 384 33.81 -11.33 -16.00
C PRO A 384 33.60 -9.96 -15.35
N GLY A 385 34.44 -9.00 -15.72
CA GLY A 385 34.36 -7.63 -15.21
C GLY A 385 34.38 -6.54 -16.29
N GLU A 386 34.81 -6.87 -17.50
CA GLU A 386 34.76 -5.97 -18.66
C GLU A 386 34.39 -6.72 -19.92
N LEU A 387 33.70 -6.04 -20.83
CA LEU A 387 33.29 -6.54 -22.13
C LEU A 387 33.61 -5.47 -23.19
N PHE A 388 34.50 -5.81 -24.11
CA PHE A 388 34.78 -5.01 -25.30
C PHE A 388 34.30 -5.78 -26.54
N ILE A 389 33.68 -5.06 -27.47
CA ILE A 389 33.12 -5.64 -28.69
C ILE A 389 33.66 -4.84 -29.87
N THR A 390 34.56 -5.43 -30.65
CA THR A 390 35.15 -4.77 -31.81
C THR A 390 34.54 -5.34 -33.08
N MET A 391 33.89 -4.51 -33.90
CA MET A 391 33.33 -4.92 -35.19
C MET A 391 34.34 -4.66 -36.31
N ALA A 392 34.47 -5.56 -37.29
CA ALA A 392 35.48 -5.48 -38.35
C ALA A 392 35.33 -4.29 -39.31
N LYS A 393 34.14 -3.67 -39.38
CA LYS A 393 33.91 -2.42 -40.12
C LYS A 393 34.05 -1.23 -39.15
N GLU A 394 35.29 -0.77 -38.98
CA GLU A 394 35.60 0.42 -38.18
C GLU A 394 34.82 1.66 -38.70
N GLY A 395 34.33 2.49 -37.77
CA GLY A 395 33.57 3.70 -38.10
C GLY A 395 32.12 3.49 -38.52
N SER A 396 31.58 2.26 -38.45
CA SER A 396 30.16 2.00 -38.71
C SER A 396 29.27 2.34 -37.50
N THR A 397 28.00 2.70 -37.74
CA THR A 397 26.98 2.91 -36.69
C THR A 397 26.88 1.72 -35.73
N ILE A 398 27.05 0.50 -36.26
CA ILE A 398 27.05 -0.75 -35.46
C ILE A 398 28.29 -0.80 -34.56
N GLY A 399 29.46 -0.42 -35.05
CA GLY A 399 30.69 -0.35 -34.24
C GLY A 399 30.54 0.57 -33.03
N GLY A 400 30.12 1.83 -33.27
CA GLY A 400 29.95 2.80 -32.17
C GLY A 400 28.87 2.39 -31.15
N LEU A 401 27.79 1.74 -31.62
CA LEU A 401 26.76 1.18 -30.73
C LEU A 401 27.31 0.02 -29.89
N MET A 402 28.12 -0.88 -30.49
CA MET A 402 28.72 -2.01 -29.78
C MET A 402 29.78 -1.56 -28.76
N ASP A 403 30.57 -0.53 -29.05
CA ASP A 403 31.52 0.06 -28.09
C ASP A 403 30.80 0.68 -26.89
N SER A 404 29.73 1.44 -27.15
CA SER A 404 28.89 2.05 -26.12
C SER A 404 28.20 0.98 -25.26
N PHE A 405 27.72 -0.09 -25.91
CA PHE A 405 27.05 -1.20 -25.25
C PHE A 405 28.02 -2.03 -24.40
N GLY A 406 29.21 -2.35 -24.91
CA GLY A 406 30.28 -3.02 -24.15
C GLY A 406 30.70 -2.21 -22.92
N THR A 407 30.79 -0.87 -23.06
CA THR A 407 31.06 0.04 -21.93
C THR A 407 29.97 -0.03 -20.87
N ALA A 408 28.69 0.02 -21.28
CA ALA A 408 27.56 -0.07 -20.36
C ALA A 408 27.51 -1.42 -19.61
N VAL A 409 27.79 -2.52 -20.31
CA VAL A 409 27.86 -3.86 -19.71
C VAL A 409 29.05 -3.97 -18.74
N SER A 410 30.22 -3.43 -19.13
CA SER A 410 31.39 -3.37 -18.27
C SER A 410 31.11 -2.60 -16.97
N MET A 411 30.45 -1.44 -17.07
CA MET A 411 30.04 -0.69 -15.88
C MET A 411 29.08 -1.50 -15.01
N SER A 412 28.10 -2.18 -15.61
CA SER A 412 27.13 -3.00 -14.88
C SER A 412 27.81 -4.11 -14.08
N LEU A 413 28.75 -4.84 -14.70
CA LEU A 413 29.53 -5.88 -14.04
C LEU A 413 30.39 -5.32 -12.89
N GLN A 414 30.99 -4.14 -13.07
CA GLN A 414 31.81 -3.47 -12.05
C GLN A 414 31.00 -2.91 -10.86
N TYR A 415 29.69 -2.73 -11.02
CA TYR A 415 28.77 -2.39 -9.93
C TYR A 415 28.09 -3.63 -9.30
N GLY A 416 28.51 -4.83 -9.69
CA GLY A 416 28.04 -6.08 -9.08
C GLY A 416 26.75 -6.63 -9.66
N VAL A 417 26.34 -6.23 -10.86
CA VAL A 417 25.20 -6.87 -11.56
C VAL A 417 25.59 -8.32 -11.91
N PRO A 418 24.83 -9.34 -11.46
CA PRO A 418 25.12 -10.73 -11.78
C PRO A 418 25.05 -10.99 -13.30
N LEU A 419 26.00 -11.78 -13.83
CA LEU A 419 26.06 -12.07 -15.26
C LEU A 419 24.82 -12.81 -15.75
N GLU A 420 24.25 -13.66 -14.91
CA GLU A 420 23.02 -14.43 -15.15
C GLU A 420 21.87 -13.51 -15.56
N VAL A 421 21.72 -12.37 -14.89
CA VAL A 421 20.66 -11.39 -15.16
C VAL A 421 20.84 -10.77 -16.55
N LEU A 422 22.08 -10.44 -16.91
CA LEU A 422 22.38 -9.86 -18.22
C LEU A 422 22.18 -10.90 -19.34
N VAL A 423 22.63 -12.14 -19.12
CA VAL A 423 22.46 -13.24 -20.06
C VAL A 423 20.99 -13.54 -20.29
N ASP A 424 20.18 -13.67 -19.23
CA ASP A 424 18.73 -13.91 -19.33
C ASP A 424 18.02 -12.77 -20.08
N LYS A 425 18.42 -11.52 -19.81
CA LYS A 425 17.77 -10.35 -20.42
C LYS A 425 18.07 -10.17 -21.90
N PHE A 426 19.32 -10.39 -22.31
CA PHE A 426 19.78 -10.04 -23.65
C PHE A 426 19.87 -11.23 -24.60
N SER A 427 19.91 -12.45 -24.09
CA SER A 427 19.77 -13.65 -24.91
C SER A 427 18.40 -13.66 -25.60
N HIS A 428 18.38 -14.12 -26.85
CA HIS A 428 17.24 -14.21 -27.73
C HIS A 428 16.59 -12.89 -28.18
N SER A 429 17.25 -11.76 -27.91
CA SER A 429 16.90 -10.47 -28.50
C SER A 429 16.98 -10.51 -30.03
N ARG A 430 15.96 -9.99 -30.71
CA ARG A 430 15.75 -10.11 -32.16
C ARG A 430 15.88 -8.77 -32.88
N PHE A 431 16.92 -8.63 -33.69
CA PHE A 431 17.13 -7.51 -34.62
C PHE A 431 18.33 -7.79 -35.52
N GLU A 432 18.41 -7.11 -36.66
CA GLU A 432 19.53 -7.26 -37.62
C GLU A 432 20.82 -6.60 -37.10
N PRO A 433 22.01 -7.18 -37.34
CA PRO A 433 22.27 -8.40 -38.12
C PRO A 433 21.91 -9.69 -37.37
N MET A 434 21.17 -10.58 -38.04
CA MET A 434 20.78 -11.90 -37.55
C MET A 434 21.00 -12.95 -38.62
N GLY A 435 21.30 -14.19 -38.23
CA GLY A 435 21.49 -15.28 -39.18
C GLY A 435 22.48 -16.34 -38.73
N HIS A 436 23.01 -17.08 -39.70
CA HIS A 436 23.96 -18.16 -39.45
C HIS A 436 25.29 -17.64 -38.88
N THR A 437 25.88 -18.43 -37.99
CA THR A 437 27.18 -18.13 -37.39
C THR A 437 28.17 -19.26 -37.64
N THR A 438 29.45 -18.97 -37.44
CA THR A 438 30.55 -19.95 -37.53
C THR A 438 30.73 -20.78 -36.25
N ASN A 439 29.97 -20.50 -35.18
CA ASN A 439 30.12 -21.18 -33.90
C ASN A 439 29.20 -22.42 -33.82
N PRO A 440 29.75 -23.63 -33.57
CA PRO A 440 28.97 -24.85 -33.51
C PRO A 440 27.90 -24.85 -32.39
N ASP A 441 28.15 -24.14 -31.29
CA ASP A 441 27.23 -24.04 -30.15
C ASP A 441 26.09 -23.03 -30.39
N ILE A 442 26.27 -22.09 -31.33
CA ILE A 442 25.31 -21.01 -31.64
C ILE A 442 25.10 -20.95 -33.16
N ARG A 443 24.53 -22.00 -33.76
CA ARG A 443 24.42 -22.10 -35.24
C ARG A 443 23.64 -20.95 -35.89
N ILE A 444 22.65 -20.41 -35.19
CA ILE A 444 21.83 -19.27 -35.63
C ILE A 444 21.72 -18.30 -34.46
N ALA A 445 22.07 -17.03 -34.73
CA ALA A 445 21.89 -15.91 -33.81
C ALA A 445 20.74 -15.02 -34.28
N LYS A 446 19.92 -14.57 -33.32
CA LYS A 446 18.76 -13.69 -33.54
C LYS A 446 19.13 -12.21 -33.57
N SER A 447 20.35 -11.89 -33.15
CA SER A 447 21.02 -10.60 -33.27
C SER A 447 22.50 -10.79 -32.87
N VAL A 448 23.34 -9.78 -33.09
CA VAL A 448 24.71 -9.75 -32.55
C VAL A 448 24.71 -9.79 -31.01
N VAL A 449 23.75 -9.11 -30.37
CA VAL A 449 23.62 -9.08 -28.90
C VAL A 449 23.19 -10.45 -28.35
N ASP A 450 22.25 -11.14 -29.00
CA ASP A 450 21.88 -12.53 -28.70
C ASP A 450 23.11 -13.44 -28.75
N TYR A 451 23.94 -13.32 -29.79
CA TYR A 451 25.16 -14.11 -29.91
C TYR A 451 26.12 -13.86 -28.75
N ILE A 452 26.40 -12.59 -28.42
CA ILE A 452 27.35 -12.20 -27.37
C ILE A 452 26.92 -12.77 -26.02
N PHE A 453 25.66 -12.60 -25.62
CA PHE A 453 25.20 -13.06 -24.31
C PHE A 453 25.01 -14.56 -24.21
N ARG A 454 24.64 -15.25 -25.30
CA ARG A 454 24.66 -16.72 -25.33
C ARG A 454 26.08 -17.25 -25.24
N TRP A 455 27.05 -16.61 -25.90
CA TRP A 455 28.45 -16.98 -25.80
C TRP A 455 29.01 -16.72 -24.40
N LEU A 456 28.69 -15.59 -23.76
CA LEU A 456 29.04 -15.32 -22.36
C LEU A 456 28.45 -16.36 -21.41
N GLY A 457 27.17 -16.71 -21.60
CA GLY A 457 26.51 -17.76 -20.81
C GLY A 457 27.24 -19.11 -20.93
N ILE A 458 27.58 -19.53 -22.16
CA ILE A 458 28.30 -20.79 -22.40
C ILE A 458 29.69 -20.83 -21.74
N ASN A 459 30.40 -19.70 -21.69
CA ASN A 459 31.79 -19.68 -21.21
C ASN A 459 31.91 -19.39 -19.72
N PHE A 460 30.94 -18.69 -19.11
CA PHE A 460 31.08 -18.18 -17.75
C PHE A 460 29.97 -18.61 -16.78
N LEU A 461 28.87 -19.21 -17.27
CA LEU A 461 27.79 -19.71 -16.42
C LEU A 461 27.77 -21.23 -16.42
N HIS A 462 27.85 -21.83 -15.23
CA HIS A 462 27.81 -23.28 -15.06
C HIS A 462 26.42 -23.83 -15.44
N GLY A 463 26.36 -24.88 -16.26
CA GLY A 463 25.10 -25.53 -16.66
C GLY A 463 24.34 -24.84 -17.81
N TYR A 464 24.80 -23.68 -18.30
CA TYR A 464 24.08 -22.92 -19.33
C TYR A 464 24.11 -23.61 -20.69
N ARG A 465 25.23 -24.26 -21.04
CA ARG A 465 25.40 -24.98 -22.31
C ARG A 465 24.43 -26.16 -22.38
N GLU A 466 24.29 -26.92 -21.30
CA GLU A 466 23.43 -28.10 -21.19
C GLU A 466 21.95 -27.73 -21.31
N LEU A 467 21.53 -26.67 -20.61
CA LEU A 467 20.16 -26.13 -20.67
C LEU A 467 19.76 -25.71 -22.10
N GLN A 468 20.67 -25.09 -22.85
CA GLN A 468 20.42 -24.64 -24.22
C GLN A 468 20.39 -25.79 -25.24
N MET A 469 21.04 -26.92 -24.95
CA MET A 469 20.99 -28.12 -25.79
C MET A 469 19.80 -29.04 -25.48
N GLY A 470 18.93 -28.66 -24.53
CA GLY A 470 17.77 -29.48 -24.12
C GLY A 470 18.17 -30.73 -23.34
N ILE A 471 19.40 -30.78 -22.81
CA ILE A 471 19.88 -31.85 -21.95
C ILE A 471 19.71 -31.38 -20.51
N LEU A 472 18.76 -31.99 -19.78
CA LEU A 472 18.61 -31.73 -18.35
C LEU A 472 19.93 -32.08 -17.64
N PRO A 473 20.51 -31.19 -16.82
CA PRO A 473 21.72 -31.52 -16.07
C PRO A 473 21.40 -32.65 -15.07
N ASP A 474 22.25 -33.67 -15.02
CA ASP A 474 22.24 -34.67 -13.95
C ASP A 474 22.41 -33.95 -12.61
N LYS A 475 21.57 -34.31 -11.62
CA LYS A 475 21.67 -33.80 -10.25
C LYS A 475 23.12 -33.96 -9.76
N PRO A 476 23.73 -32.93 -9.15
CA PRO A 476 25.08 -33.07 -8.63
C PRO A 476 25.11 -34.16 -7.56
N LYS A 477 26.00 -35.15 -7.75
CA LYS A 477 26.38 -36.12 -6.73
C LYS A 477 27.18 -35.37 -5.66
N GLU A 478 26.62 -35.24 -4.47
CA GLU A 478 27.39 -34.94 -3.27
C GLU A 478 28.47 -36.01 -3.07
N LYS A 479 29.72 -35.56 -2.91
CA LYS A 479 30.94 -36.18 -2.32
C LYS A 479 32.14 -35.36 -2.85
N ASP A 480 33.09 -34.81 -2.09
CA ASP A 480 33.56 -35.07 -0.73
C ASP A 480 34.19 -33.77 -0.17
N ALA A 481 33.78 -33.34 1.03
CA ALA A 481 34.58 -32.48 1.90
C ALA A 481 34.07 -32.58 3.36
N ALA A 482 34.04 -33.80 3.89
CA ALA A 482 33.83 -34.04 5.31
C ALA A 482 34.67 -35.24 5.78
N GLU A 483 35.99 -35.10 5.78
CA GLU A 483 36.88 -35.90 6.62
C GLU A 483 38.07 -35.04 7.10
N LYS A 484 37.90 -34.42 8.27
CA LYS A 484 38.93 -34.22 9.30
C LYS A 484 38.29 -33.65 10.58
N SER A 485 37.78 -34.55 11.40
CA SER A 485 38.00 -34.62 12.87
C SER A 485 36.92 -35.48 13.50
N SER A 486 37.24 -36.77 13.62
CA SER A 486 36.60 -37.69 14.54
C SER A 486 37.00 -37.34 15.98
N GLY A 487 36.04 -37.44 16.90
CA GLY A 487 36.23 -37.19 18.32
C GLY A 487 35.06 -37.69 19.18
N ALA A 488 34.78 -38.99 19.07
CA ALA A 488 34.21 -39.91 20.08
C ALA A 488 32.81 -39.70 20.76
N ALA A 489 32.14 -40.85 20.88
CA ALA A 489 31.11 -41.29 21.84
C ALA A 489 29.64 -40.81 21.64
N THR A 490 28.58 -41.63 21.77
CA THR A 490 28.40 -43.08 21.98
C THR A 490 26.96 -43.44 21.57
N ALA A 491 26.81 -44.69 21.13
CA ALA A 491 25.61 -45.39 20.70
C ALA A 491 24.33 -45.24 21.55
N GLY A 492 23.19 -45.22 20.85
CA GLY A 492 21.88 -45.65 21.33
C GLY A 492 20.99 -46.08 20.16
N LYS A 493 20.83 -47.40 19.96
CA LYS A 493 19.86 -48.04 19.04
C LYS A 493 18.42 -47.71 19.52
N VAL A 494 17.36 -47.74 18.70
CA VAL A 494 16.64 -48.96 18.27
C VAL A 494 15.48 -48.61 17.30
N ALA A 495 15.36 -49.47 16.27
CA ALA A 495 14.19 -49.98 15.52
C ALA A 495 13.37 -49.13 14.52
N GLU A 496 13.29 -49.75 13.34
CA GLU A 496 12.39 -49.57 12.21
C GLU A 496 10.91 -49.84 12.54
N ALA A 497 10.02 -49.23 11.75
CA ALA A 497 8.83 -49.92 11.22
C ALA A 497 8.46 -49.35 9.83
N LYS A 498 8.33 -50.27 8.86
CA LYS A 498 8.06 -50.03 7.44
C LYS A 498 6.55 -50.01 7.12
N ALA A 499 6.24 -49.24 6.08
CA ALA A 499 5.31 -49.51 4.97
C ALA A 499 3.78 -49.59 5.23
N SER A 500 3.01 -48.85 4.42
CA SER A 500 2.46 -49.41 3.16
C SER A 500 1.68 -48.37 2.34
N ALA A 501 1.84 -48.47 1.02
CA ALA A 501 1.10 -47.74 0.01
C ALA A 501 -0.15 -48.52 -0.42
N ALA A 502 -1.20 -47.82 -0.87
CA ALA A 502 -2.19 -48.37 -1.78
C ALA A 502 -2.76 -47.27 -2.69
N ASN A 503 -2.97 -47.66 -3.94
CA ASN A 503 -3.20 -46.86 -5.14
C ASN A 503 -4.69 -46.96 -5.54
N GLY A 504 -5.24 -45.94 -6.21
CA GLY A 504 -6.59 -46.01 -6.77
C GLY A 504 -6.88 -44.92 -7.81
N LYS A 505 -6.91 -45.31 -9.09
CA LYS A 505 -7.25 -44.50 -10.28
C LYS A 505 -8.74 -44.60 -10.65
N SER A 506 -9.29 -43.55 -11.25
CA SER A 506 -10.38 -43.46 -12.26
C SER A 506 -10.96 -42.04 -12.19
N GLY A 507 -11.31 -41.25 -13.21
CA GLY A 507 -11.45 -41.31 -14.67
C GLY A 507 -12.19 -40.00 -15.07
N SER A 508 -11.70 -39.18 -16.01
CA SER A 508 -12.22 -39.03 -17.38
C SER A 508 -13.28 -37.90 -17.63
N VAL A 509 -12.89 -36.91 -18.44
CA VAL A 509 -13.57 -36.38 -19.67
C VAL A 509 -14.44 -35.09 -19.70
N ASN A 510 -14.02 -34.20 -20.64
CA ASN A 510 -14.69 -33.22 -21.55
C ASN A 510 -15.63 -32.11 -21.00
N GLY A 511 -15.72 -30.90 -21.56
CA GLY A 511 -15.17 -30.28 -22.79
C GLY A 511 -16.07 -29.12 -23.27
N ASN A 512 -15.49 -28.22 -24.09
CA ASN A 512 -16.08 -27.26 -25.06
C ASN A 512 -16.82 -25.96 -24.63
N GLY A 513 -16.14 -24.83 -24.88
CA GLY A 513 -16.35 -23.84 -25.96
C GLY A 513 -17.75 -23.41 -26.46
N SER A 514 -17.94 -22.09 -26.61
CA SER A 514 -18.80 -21.40 -27.61
C SER A 514 -18.50 -19.89 -27.57
N ALA A 515 -18.03 -19.23 -28.64
CA ALA A 515 -18.65 -18.87 -29.93
C ALA A 515 -19.22 -17.44 -29.89
N VAL A 516 -18.57 -16.57 -30.68
CA VAL A 516 -18.90 -15.17 -30.95
C VAL A 516 -19.98 -15.11 -32.02
N ALA A 517 -21.05 -14.35 -31.78
CA ALA A 517 -22.06 -14.01 -32.78
C ALA A 517 -22.18 -12.49 -32.90
N THR A 518 -21.88 -12.01 -34.10
CA THR A 518 -21.97 -10.65 -34.60
C THR A 518 -23.44 -10.32 -34.92
N VAL A 519 -23.96 -9.18 -34.45
CA VAL A 519 -25.15 -8.55 -35.03
C VAL A 519 -24.91 -7.04 -35.15
N THR A 520 -25.18 -6.55 -36.35
CA THR A 520 -24.88 -5.22 -36.88
C THR A 520 -26.14 -4.35 -36.89
N VAL A 521 -26.02 -3.14 -36.34
CA VAL A 521 -26.59 -1.82 -36.70
C VAL A 521 -28.04 -1.70 -37.21
N GLY A 522 -28.81 -0.84 -36.52
CA GLY A 522 -30.00 -0.17 -37.05
C GLY A 522 -30.02 1.32 -36.62
N ASN A 523 -30.05 2.20 -37.63
CA ASN A 523 -30.00 3.66 -37.61
C ASN A 523 -31.14 4.37 -36.84
N GLY A 524 -30.91 5.64 -36.47
CA GLY A 524 -32.00 6.61 -36.30
C GLY A 524 -31.62 7.93 -35.63
N HIS A 525 -30.94 8.83 -36.36
CA HIS A 525 -30.89 10.26 -36.03
C HIS A 525 -32.24 10.93 -36.35
N ALA A 526 -32.72 11.79 -35.46
CA ALA A 526 -33.63 12.88 -35.80
C ALA A 526 -33.29 14.12 -34.96
N THR A 527 -33.20 15.23 -35.68
CA THR A 527 -32.65 16.53 -35.33
C THR A 527 -33.68 17.50 -34.76
N ASP A 528 -33.17 18.30 -33.82
CA ASP A 528 -33.55 19.63 -33.32
C ASP A 528 -34.49 20.55 -34.13
N THR A 529 -35.26 21.39 -33.40
CA THR A 529 -35.43 22.84 -33.68
C THR A 529 -36.18 23.60 -32.54
N THR A 530 -35.39 24.29 -31.72
CA THR A 530 -35.42 25.72 -31.29
C THR A 530 -36.72 26.46 -30.86
N SER A 531 -36.68 27.07 -29.66
CA SER A 531 -37.02 28.51 -29.44
C SER A 531 -36.44 29.07 -28.12
N HIS A 532 -35.98 30.33 -28.18
CA HIS A 532 -35.20 31.06 -27.18
C HIS A 532 -36.03 31.72 -26.06
N ALA A 533 -35.52 31.72 -24.82
CA ALA A 533 -35.66 32.83 -23.87
C ALA A 533 -34.52 32.81 -22.83
N SER A 534 -33.89 33.98 -22.65
CA SER A 534 -32.67 34.25 -21.91
C SER A 534 -32.86 34.31 -20.38
N SER A 535 -32.03 33.57 -19.64
CA SER A 535 -31.57 33.97 -18.30
C SER A 535 -30.11 33.50 -18.13
N HIS A 536 -29.21 34.43 -17.79
CA HIS A 536 -27.80 34.14 -17.63
C HIS A 536 -27.56 33.37 -16.31
N SER A 537 -27.27 32.07 -16.44
CA SER A 537 -26.60 31.27 -15.41
C SER A 537 -25.51 30.44 -16.10
N LEU A 538 -24.24 30.82 -15.89
CA LEU A 538 -23.07 30.13 -16.45
C LEU A 538 -23.00 28.70 -15.90
N GLY A 539 -23.32 27.71 -16.74
CA GLY A 539 -23.27 26.28 -16.43
C GLY A 539 -21.88 25.66 -16.63
N LEU A 540 -21.59 24.58 -15.89
CA LEU A 540 -20.30 23.87 -15.87
C LEU A 540 -19.82 23.36 -17.25
N ALA A 541 -20.71 23.17 -18.22
CA ALA A 541 -20.33 22.71 -19.57
C ALA A 541 -19.46 23.72 -20.32
N ASP A 542 -19.63 25.02 -20.07
CA ASP A 542 -18.84 26.08 -20.72
C ASP A 542 -17.40 26.13 -20.19
N ARG A 543 -17.19 25.73 -18.92
CA ARG A 543 -15.83 25.59 -18.36
C ARG A 543 -15.10 24.44 -19.03
N GLN A 544 -15.77 23.30 -19.25
CA GLN A 544 -15.17 22.12 -19.91
C GLN A 544 -14.74 22.44 -21.36
N HIS A 545 -15.55 23.22 -22.10
CA HIS A 545 -15.21 23.66 -23.46
C HIS A 545 -14.12 24.75 -23.50
N GLN A 546 -14.04 25.63 -22.49
CA GLN A 546 -12.90 26.53 -22.31
C GLN A 546 -11.60 25.76 -22.08
N PHE A 547 -11.60 24.74 -21.21
CA PHE A 547 -10.41 23.94 -20.93
C PHE A 547 -9.92 23.13 -22.15
N ALA A 548 -10.82 22.63 -23.00
CA ALA A 548 -10.45 21.87 -24.19
C ALA A 548 -9.80 22.73 -25.30
N ARG A 549 -10.13 24.02 -25.41
CA ARG A 549 -9.56 24.90 -26.44
C ARG A 549 -8.14 25.42 -26.13
N PHE A 550 -7.67 25.31 -24.89
CA PHE A 550 -6.35 25.82 -24.47
C PHE A 550 -5.25 24.75 -24.36
N GLN A 551 -5.49 23.51 -24.81
CA GLN A 551 -4.62 22.36 -24.49
C GLN A 551 -4.05 21.59 -25.70
N SER A 552 -4.22 22.03 -26.94
CA SER A 552 -3.64 21.30 -28.09
C SER A 552 -2.11 21.38 -28.18
N ASP A 553 -1.50 22.38 -27.53
CA ASP A 553 -0.08 22.72 -27.61
C ASP A 553 0.60 22.91 -26.24
N ALA A 554 -0.08 22.58 -25.13
CA ALA A 554 0.45 22.77 -23.78
C ALA A 554 1.53 21.71 -23.46
N PRO A 555 2.79 22.12 -23.20
CA PRO A 555 3.86 21.19 -22.88
C PRO A 555 3.63 20.53 -21.51
N ALA A 556 4.12 19.31 -21.35
CA ALA A 556 4.18 18.67 -20.03
C ALA A 556 5.14 19.45 -19.12
N CYS A 557 4.82 19.53 -17.83
CA CYS A 557 5.66 20.19 -16.85
C CYS A 557 7.03 19.51 -16.78
N ASP A 558 8.09 20.27 -17.01
CA ASP A 558 9.49 19.83 -16.91
C ASP A 558 9.88 19.34 -15.50
N ASN A 559 9.18 19.79 -14.47
CA ASN A 559 9.44 19.42 -13.08
C ASN A 559 8.67 18.16 -12.63
N CYS A 560 7.42 17.99 -13.03
CA CYS A 560 6.57 16.89 -12.50
C CYS A 560 5.79 16.09 -13.55
N GLY A 561 5.91 16.41 -14.83
CA GLY A 561 5.26 15.71 -15.93
C GLY A 561 3.75 15.96 -16.08
N ALA A 562 3.11 16.70 -15.18
CA ALA A 562 1.70 17.06 -15.29
C ALA A 562 1.45 18.02 -16.48
N ILE A 563 0.29 17.91 -17.12
CA ILE A 563 -0.09 18.81 -18.21
C ILE A 563 -0.24 20.23 -17.65
N THR A 564 0.50 21.16 -18.21
CA THR A 564 0.46 22.57 -17.80
C THR A 564 -0.77 23.27 -18.39
N VAL A 565 -1.20 24.35 -17.74
CA VAL A 565 -2.31 25.19 -18.23
C VAL A 565 -1.75 26.55 -18.63
N ARG A 566 -2.13 27.05 -19.81
CA ARG A 566 -1.68 28.35 -20.31
C ARG A 566 -2.13 29.46 -19.34
N ASN A 567 -1.17 30.24 -18.86
CA ASN A 567 -1.37 31.38 -17.96
C ASN A 567 -0.69 32.62 -18.59
N GLY A 568 -1.43 33.31 -19.46
CA GLY A 568 -0.90 34.41 -20.29
C GLY A 568 0.03 33.91 -21.39
N ASN A 569 1.24 34.48 -21.47
CA ASN A 569 2.30 34.02 -22.38
C ASN A 569 3.08 32.79 -21.85
N CYS A 570 2.82 32.40 -20.60
CA CYS A 570 3.49 31.29 -19.94
C CYS A 570 2.55 30.11 -19.73
N TYR A 571 3.08 29.04 -19.18
CA TYR A 571 2.37 27.85 -18.76
C TYR A 571 2.56 27.63 -17.26
N LEU A 572 1.48 27.42 -16.51
CA LEU A 572 1.51 27.16 -15.08
C LEU A 572 1.13 25.70 -14.80
N CYS A 573 1.92 25.03 -13.96
CA CYS A 573 1.60 23.72 -13.44
C CYS A 573 0.82 23.86 -12.13
N HIS A 574 -0.47 23.50 -12.13
CA HIS A 574 -1.28 23.53 -10.90
C HIS A 574 -0.93 22.42 -9.90
N ASN A 575 -0.13 21.43 -10.31
CA ASN A 575 0.29 20.33 -9.44
C ASN A 575 1.52 20.70 -8.58
N CYS A 576 2.52 21.37 -9.16
CA CYS A 576 3.75 21.73 -8.44
C CYS A 576 4.04 23.24 -8.39
N GLY A 577 3.19 24.08 -8.99
CA GLY A 577 3.34 25.53 -9.02
C GLY A 577 4.40 26.05 -10.01
N ASN A 578 5.07 25.17 -10.78
CA ASN A 578 6.12 25.59 -11.70
C ASN A 578 5.55 26.41 -12.87
N SER A 579 6.25 27.48 -13.26
CA SER A 579 5.89 28.34 -14.39
C SER A 579 6.93 28.19 -15.51
N MET A 580 6.46 27.94 -16.73
CA MET A 580 7.29 27.64 -17.90
C MET A 580 7.01 28.62 -19.04
N GLY A 581 8.05 29.06 -19.74
CA GLY A 581 7.91 29.93 -20.91
C GLY A 581 7.63 31.41 -20.61
N CYS A 582 7.82 31.86 -19.37
CA CYS A 582 7.90 33.29 -19.08
C CYS A 582 9.28 33.82 -19.49
N SER A 583 9.30 34.85 -20.33
CA SER A 583 10.50 35.66 -20.60
C SER A 583 10.83 36.54 -19.41
#